data_AF-A0A9P1KGQ9-F1
#
_entry.id   AF-A0A9P1KGQ9-F1
#
_cell.length_a   1.000
_cell.length_b   1.000
_cell.length_c   1.000
_cell.angle_alpha   90.00
_cell.angle_beta   90.00
_cell.angle_gamma   90.00
#
_symmetry.space_group_name_H-M   'P 1'
#
loop_
_entity.id
_entity.type
_entity.pdbx_description
1 polymer ?
#
loop_
_entity_poly.entity_id
_entity_poly.type
_entity_poly.pdbx_seq_one_letter_code
_entity_poly.pdbx_strand_id
1 'polypeptide(L)' 'MAEFMLIEKIIQELQAIPEDKLTEIYDLIHYFRLGLNPEKSATVTDNEAEPRRPGLLTGELSDAFFEPLPEEELQRWE' A
#
# COMPACT_ATOMS: atom_id res chain seq x y z
N MET A 1 -28.94 15.74 9.02
CA MET A 1 -28.72 16.58 10.23
C MET A 1 -27.60 16.07 11.12
N ALA A 2 -27.46 14.75 11.36
CA ALA A 2 -26.42 14.20 12.24
C ALA A 2 -24.97 14.37 11.71
N GLU A 3 -24.76 14.21 10.40
CA GLU A 3 -23.42 14.27 9.78
C GLU A 3 -22.80 15.67 9.81
N PHE A 4 -23.63 16.72 9.65
CA PHE A 4 -23.19 18.11 9.70
C PHE A 4 -22.68 18.50 11.10
N MET A 5 -23.26 17.94 12.18
CA MET A 5 -22.77 18.15 13.54
C MET A 5 -21.44 17.44 13.82
N LEU A 6 -21.15 16.35 13.10
CA LEU A 6 -19.90 15.61 13.29
C LEU A 6 -18.73 16.35 12.64
N ILE A 7 -18.90 16.86 11.42
CA ILE A 7 -17.84 17.61 10.74
C ILE A 7 -17.48 18.89 11.51
N GLU A 8 -18.47 19.60 12.06
CA GLU A 8 -18.23 20.79 12.88
C GLU A 8 -17.41 20.46 14.13
N LYS A 9 -17.74 19.36 14.83
CA LYS A 9 -16.95 18.88 15.97
C LYS A 9 -15.52 18.53 15.59
N ILE A 10 -15.33 17.85 14.46
CA ILE A 10 -13.99 17.51 13.96
C ILE A 10 -13.19 18.78 13.68
N ILE A 11 -13.78 19.79 13.03
CA ILE A 11 -13.11 21.06 12.75
C ILE A 11 -12.71 21.78 14.05
N GLN A 12 -13.59 21.80 15.05
CA GLN A 12 -13.30 22.40 16.35
C GLN A 12 -12.11 21.74 17.05
N GLU A 13 -12.04 20.42 17.04
CA GLU A 13 -10.90 19.69 17.61
C GLU A 13 -9.60 20.02 16.86
N LEU A 14 -9.62 20.06 15.52
CA LEU A 14 -8.45 20.41 14.71
C LEU A 14 -7.93 21.83 14.99
N GLN A 15 -8.82 22.77 15.30
CA GLN A 15 -8.45 24.15 15.66
C GLN A 15 -7.83 24.27 17.06
N ALA A 16 -8.10 23.32 17.95
CA ALA A 16 -7.55 23.31 19.31
C ALA A 16 -6.14 22.69 19.39
N ILE A 17 -5.65 22.09 18.31
CA ILE A 17 -4.35 21.42 18.25
C ILE A 17 -3.23 22.46 18.12
N PRO A 18 -2.13 22.33 18.88
CA PRO A 18 -1.00 23.24 18.78
C PRO A 18 -0.25 23.06 17.45
N GLU A 19 0.38 24.14 16.98
CA GLU A 19 0.91 24.25 15.62
C GLU A 19 2.01 23.21 15.30
N ASP A 20 2.79 22.83 16.30
CA ASP A 20 3.85 21.82 16.23
C ASP A 20 3.32 20.40 15.98
N LYS A 21 2.02 20.18 16.19
CA LYS A 21 1.34 18.89 15.97
C LYS A 21 0.52 18.84 14.68
N LEU A 22 0.38 19.96 13.97
CA LEU A 22 -0.40 20.01 12.73
C LEU A 22 0.20 19.14 11.62
N THR A 23 1.53 18.97 11.59
CA THR A 23 2.18 18.06 10.62
C THR A 23 1.74 16.61 10.83
N GLU A 24 1.78 16.11 12.07
CA GLU A 24 1.38 14.74 12.42
C GLU A 24 -0.10 14.48 12.10
N ILE A 25 -0.95 15.48 12.35
CA ILE A 25 -2.39 15.41 12.06
C ILE A 25 -2.67 15.49 10.57
N TYR A 26 -1.93 16.32 9.84
CA TYR A 26 -2.02 16.38 8.38
C TYR A 26 -1.68 15.02 7.78
N ASP A 27 -0.58 14.39 8.21
CA ASP A 27 -0.15 13.08 7.68
C ASP A 27 -1.23 12.01 7.93
N LEU A 28 -1.82 11.99 9.13
CA LEU A 28 -2.92 11.08 9.46
C LEU A 28 -4.13 11.28 8.55
N ILE A 29 -4.60 12.53 8.39
CA ILE A 29 -5.76 12.85 7.54
C ILE A 29 -5.44 12.55 6.08
N HIS A 30 -4.23 12.89 5.63
CA HIS A 30 -3.77 12.67 4.27
C HIS A 30 -3.74 11.18 3.94
N TYR A 31 -3.12 10.37 4.80
CA TYR A 31 -3.06 8.93 4.63
C TYR A 31 -4.46 8.30 4.65
N PHE A 32 -5.29 8.69 5.61
CA PHE A 32 -6.67 8.22 5.69
C PHE A 32 -7.46 8.53 4.41
N ARG A 33 -7.33 9.76 3.87
CA ARG A 33 -7.96 10.15 2.60
C ARG A 33 -7.44 9.34 1.42
N LEU A 34 -6.14 9.03 1.37
CA LEU A 34 -5.57 8.18 0.32
C LEU A 34 -6.18 6.77 0.37
N GLY A 35 -6.33 6.20 1.57
CA GLY A 35 -6.96 4.88 1.77
C GLY A 35 -8.43 4.81 1.37
N LEU A 36 -9.14 5.95 1.36
CA LEU A 36 -10.52 6.05 0.87
C LEU A 36 -10.64 6.22 -0.64
N ASN A 37 -9.54 6.46 -1.36
CA ASN A 37 -9.53 6.62 -2.81
C ASN A 37 -8.99 5.35 -3.48
N PRO A 38 -9.82 4.32 -3.74
CA PRO A 38 -9.37 3.03 -4.27
C PRO A 38 -8.69 3.15 -5.64
N GLU A 39 -9.02 4.20 -6.41
CA GLU A 39 -8.44 4.47 -7.73
C GLU A 39 -6.97 4.90 -7.68
N LYS A 40 -6.48 5.36 -6.51
CA LYS A 40 -5.08 5.80 -6.31
C LYS A 40 -4.19 4.72 -5.71
N SER A 41 -4.79 3.68 -5.13
CA SER A 41 -4.07 2.50 -4.62
C SER A 41 -3.63 1.54 -5.74
N ALA A 42 -4.11 1.74 -6.97
CA ALA A 42 -3.75 0.91 -8.13
C ALA A 42 -2.47 1.36 -8.85
N THR A 43 -1.86 2.50 -8.46
CA THR A 43 -0.65 3.01 -9.13
C THR A 43 0.44 3.36 -8.12
N VAL A 44 1.37 2.41 -7.97
CA VAL A 44 2.70 2.52 -7.36
C VAL A 44 2.77 2.36 -5.83
N THR A 45 2.71 1.13 -5.33
CA THR A 45 3.82 0.39 -4.67
C THR A 45 3.29 -0.96 -4.16
N ASP A 46 4.11 -2.00 -4.26
CA ASP A 46 3.85 -3.32 -3.68
C ASP A 46 3.45 -3.23 -2.19
N ASN A 47 2.54 -4.14 -1.77
CA ASN A 47 1.97 -4.34 -0.41
C ASN A 47 0.80 -3.39 -0.08
N GLU A 48 -0.47 -3.79 0.15
CA GLU A 48 -1.05 -5.01 0.71
C GLU A 48 -2.53 -5.22 0.25
N ALA A 49 -2.98 -6.48 0.27
CA ALA A 49 -4.37 -6.95 0.33
C ALA A 49 -5.21 -7.14 -0.96
N GLU A 50 -4.61 -7.57 -2.07
CA GLU A 50 -5.26 -8.64 -2.86
C GLU A 50 -4.59 -9.98 -2.50
N PRO A 51 -5.34 -11.07 -2.26
CA PRO A 51 -4.71 -12.39 -2.23
C PRO A 51 -3.99 -12.56 -3.56
N ARG A 52 -2.66 -12.77 -3.53
CA ARG A 52 -1.89 -13.02 -4.74
C ARG A 52 -2.61 -14.14 -5.48
N ARG A 53 -3.25 -13.82 -6.60
CA ARG A 53 -3.86 -14.86 -7.43
C ARG A 53 -2.69 -15.70 -7.93
N PRO A 54 -2.62 -17.01 -7.64
CA PRO A 54 -1.67 -17.87 -8.32
C PRO A 54 -2.06 -17.83 -9.80
N GLY A 55 -1.37 -16.96 -10.54
CA GLY A 55 -1.60 -16.71 -11.94
C GLY A 55 -0.51 -17.41 -12.73
N LEU A 56 -0.92 -18.09 -13.80
CA LEU A 56 -0.01 -18.51 -14.86
C LEU A 56 0.82 -17.30 -15.28
N LEU A 57 2.14 -17.41 -15.22
CA LEU A 57 3.03 -16.50 -15.93
C LEU A 57 2.61 -16.52 -17.40
N THR A 58 2.24 -15.37 -17.98
CA THR A 58 2.06 -15.28 -19.44
C THR A 58 3.42 -15.38 -20.11
N GLY A 59 3.75 -16.58 -20.53
CA GLY A 59 5.00 -16.97 -21.16
C GLY A 59 5.06 -18.49 -21.28
N GLU A 60 5.81 -19.01 -22.25
CA GLU A 60 6.07 -20.44 -22.33
C GLU A 60 7.20 -20.78 -21.36
N LEU A 61 6.92 -21.66 -20.41
CA LEU A 61 7.93 -22.19 -19.50
C LEU A 61 8.80 -23.17 -20.30
N SER A 62 10.07 -22.83 -20.51
CA SER A 62 11.02 -23.76 -21.14
C SER A 62 11.35 -24.92 -20.21
N ASP A 63 11.65 -26.09 -20.77
CA ASP A 63 12.06 -27.28 -19.99
C ASP A 63 13.27 -27.03 -19.07
N ALA A 64 14.13 -26.06 -19.43
CA ALA A 64 15.26 -25.60 -18.60
C ALA A 64 14.87 -25.13 -17.19
N PHE A 65 13.60 -24.78 -16.94
CA PHE A 65 13.12 -24.47 -15.59
C PHE A 65 13.12 -25.70 -14.66
N PHE A 66 12.94 -26.89 -15.23
CA PHE A 66 12.89 -28.16 -14.50
C PHE A 66 14.26 -28.86 -14.45
N GLU A 67 15.24 -28.35 -15.19
CA GLU A 67 16.60 -28.87 -15.15
C GLU A 67 17.27 -28.50 -13.82
N PRO A 68 18.13 -29.38 -13.27
CA PRO A 68 18.88 -29.06 -12.07
C PRO A 68 19.72 -27.80 -12.29
N LEU A 69 19.74 -26.92 -11.27
CA LEU A 69 20.52 -25.69 -11.32
C LEU A 69 22.01 -26.03 -11.57
N PRO A 70 22.69 -25.36 -12.52
CA PRO A 70 24.10 -25.60 -12.79
C PRO A 70 24.96 -25.37 -11.54
N GLU A 71 26.02 -26.15 -11.38
CA GLU A 71 26.92 -26.04 -10.23
C GLU A 71 27.54 -24.64 -10.10
N GLU A 72 27.78 -23.94 -11.22
CA GLU A 72 28.29 -22.57 -11.19
C GLU A 72 27.29 -21.59 -10.60
N GLU A 73 26.00 -21.81 -10.83
CA GLU A 73 24.95 -20.97 -10.25
C GLU A 73 24.79 -21.26 -8.77
N LEU A 74 24.75 -22.53 -8.36
CA LEU A 74 24.72 -22.97 -6.95
C LEU A 74 25.81 -22.31 -6.10
N GLN A 75 27.04 -22.25 -6.60
CA GLN A 75 28.18 -21.66 -5.89
C GLN A 75 28.04 -20.16 -5.62
N ARG A 76 27.20 -19.42 -6.36
CA ARG A 76 26.97 -17.99 -6.11
C ARG A 76 26.03 -17.72 -4.93
N TRP A 77 25.36 -18.74 -4.41
CA TRP A 77 24.41 -18.63 -3.30
C TRP A 77 24.98 -19.10 -1.96
N GLU A 78 26.22 -19.63 -1.94
CA GLU A 78 27.02 -19.94 -0.75
C GLU A 78 28.05 -18.85 -0.46
#